data_AF-A0A6N3AGG1-F1
#
_entry.id   AF-A0A6N3AGG1-F1
#
_cell.length_a   1.000
_cell.length_b   1.000
_cell.length_c   1.000
_cell.angle_alpha   90.00
_cell.angle_beta   90.00
_cell.angle_gamma   90.00
#
_symmetry.space_group_name_H-M   'P 1'
#
loop_
_entity.id
_entity.type
_entity.pdbx_description
1 polymer ?
#
loop_
_entity_poly.entity_id
_entity_poly.type
_entity_poly.pdbx_seq_one_letter_code
_entity_poly.pdbx_strand_id
1 'polypeptide(L)' 'MSYQVKLKVKEILEERKITQKKLAEVSGIRESTISDIVRGARTVINFEHLSKIAEALEITDIRELIDFENRSK' A
#
# COMPACT_ATOMS: atom_id res chain seq x y z
N MET A 1 -15.30 8.87 13.99
CA MET A 1 -13.94 8.33 14.19
C MET A 1 -12.94 9.42 13.91
N SER A 2 -12.00 9.69 14.82
CA SER A 2 -11.02 10.76 14.65
C SER A 2 -9.85 10.37 13.74
N TYR A 3 -9.60 9.06 13.57
CA TYR A 3 -8.49 8.55 12.77
C TYR A 3 -8.97 7.55 11.72
N GLN A 4 -8.27 7.51 10.58
CA GLN A 4 -8.44 6.53 9.52
C GLN A 4 -7.07 5.92 9.17
N VAL A 5 -7.02 4.62 8.92
CA VAL A 5 -5.82 3.96 8.38
C VAL A 5 -5.59 4.45 6.95
N LYS A 6 -4.37 4.91 6.66
CA LYS A 6 -3.91 5.29 5.33
C LYS A 6 -2.77 4.38 4.90
N LEU A 7 -2.85 3.87 3.68
CA LEU A 7 -1.73 3.17 3.04
C LEU A 7 -0.89 4.17 2.24
N LYS A 8 0.43 4.05 2.35
CA LYS A 8 1.42 4.94 1.69
C LYS A 8 2.02 4.35 0.41
N VAL A 9 1.36 3.32 -0.15
CA VAL A 9 1.87 2.57 -1.31
C VAL A 9 2.02 3.46 -2.53
N LYS A 10 1.11 4.43 -2.72
CA LYS A 10 1.19 5.36 -3.85
C LYS A 10 2.47 6.20 -3.80
N GLU A 11 2.70 6.81 -2.64
CA GLU A 11 3.86 7.67 -2.39
C GLU A 11 5.17 6.90 -2.61
N ILE A 12 5.26 5.67 -2.08
CA ILE A 12 6.44 4.80 -2.26
C ILE A 12 6.71 4.47 -3.75
N LEU A 13 5.65 4.17 -4.52
CA LEU A 13 5.80 3.86 -5.94
C LEU A 13 6.29 5.06 -6.74
N GLU A 14 5.79 6.26 -6.43
CA GLU A 14 6.21 7.51 -7.06
C GLU A 14 7.68 7.84 -6.73
N GLU A 15 8.06 7.74 -5.45
CA GLU A 15 9.43 7.96 -4.98
C GLU A 15 10.44 7.01 -5.63
N ARG A 16 10.08 5.73 -5.74
CA ARG A 16 10.96 4.69 -6.30
C ARG A 16 10.84 4.53 -7.82
N LYS A 17 9.97 5.31 -8.48
CA LYS A 17 9.68 5.23 -9.92
C LYS A 17 9.26 3.81 -10.36
N ILE A 18 8.49 3.11 -9.52
CA ILE A 18 7.99 1.76 -9.78
C ILE A 18 6.54 1.87 -10.27
N THR A 19 6.18 1.11 -11.30
CA THR A 19 4.79 1.08 -11.80
C THR A 19 3.92 0.13 -10.98
N GLN A 20 2.61 0.38 -10.93
CA GLN A 20 1.64 -0.54 -10.29
C GLN A 20 1.71 -1.94 -10.88
N LYS A 21 1.88 -2.04 -12.22
CA LYS A 21 2.08 -3.30 -12.93
C LYS A 21 3.32 -4.06 -12.41
N LYS A 22 4.44 -3.36 -12.25
CA LYS A 22 5.66 -3.98 -11.72
C LYS A 22 5.45 -4.49 -10.31
N LEU A 23 4.81 -3.70 -9.43
CA LEU A 23 4.47 -4.14 -8.08
C LEU A 23 3.56 -5.37 -8.09
N ALA A 24 2.55 -5.43 -8.97
CA ALA A 24 1.68 -6.59 -9.12
C ALA A 24 2.47 -7.85 -9.51
N GLU A 25 3.39 -7.74 -10.47
CA GLU A 25 4.26 -8.82 -10.90
C GLU A 25 5.16 -9.34 -9.77
N VAL A 26 5.84 -8.46 -9.03
CA VAL A 26 6.79 -8.88 -7.99
C VAL A 26 6.12 -9.32 -6.69
N SER A 27 4.96 -8.76 -6.33
CA SER A 27 4.21 -9.15 -5.13
C SER A 27 3.31 -10.38 -5.34
N GLY A 28 3.07 -10.77 -6.60
CA GLY A 28 2.09 -11.80 -6.95
C GLY A 28 0.64 -11.39 -6.66
N ILE A 29 0.37 -10.11 -6.40
CA ILE A 29 -0.97 -9.57 -6.19
C ILE A 29 -1.55 -9.15 -7.54
N ARG A 30 -2.85 -9.38 -7.74
CA ARG A 30 -3.54 -8.95 -8.97
C ARG A 30 -3.39 -7.44 -9.16
N GLU A 31 -3.10 -7.01 -10.38
CA GLU A 31 -2.94 -5.59 -10.73
C GLU A 31 -4.17 -4.75 -10.33
N SER A 32 -5.39 -5.29 -10.47
CA SER A 32 -6.60 -4.62 -10.01
C SER A 32 -6.61 -4.34 -8.50
N THR A 33 -6.09 -5.28 -7.70
CA THR A 33 -5.98 -5.12 -6.24
C THR A 33 -4.92 -4.10 -5.87
N ILE A 34 -3.76 -4.11 -6.55
CA ILE A 34 -2.74 -3.06 -6.39
C ILE A 34 -3.33 -1.69 -6.76
N SER A 35 -4.09 -1.60 -7.86
CA SER A 35 -4.74 -0.36 -8.28
C SER A 35 -5.72 0.18 -7.25
N ASP A 36 -6.54 -0.70 -6.64
CA ASP A 36 -7.49 -0.30 -5.59
C ASP A 36 -6.76 0.17 -4.31
N ILE A 37 -5.64 -0.47 -3.97
CA ILE A 37 -4.79 -0.09 -2.84
C ILE A 37 -4.16 1.29 -3.08
N VAL A 38 -3.55 1.50 -4.24
CA VAL A 38 -2.86 2.74 -4.60
C VAL A 38 -3.83 3.92 -4.70
N ARG A 39 -5.07 3.68 -5.15
CA ARG A 39 -6.13 4.72 -5.20
C ARG A 39 -6.80 4.97 -3.84
N GLY A 40 -6.52 4.16 -2.82
CA GLY A 40 -7.21 4.24 -1.52
C GLY A 40 -8.69 3.83 -1.59
N ALA A 41 -9.13 3.18 -2.68
CA ALA A 41 -10.50 2.68 -2.83
C ALA A 41 -10.73 1.40 -2.02
N ARG A 42 -9.66 0.69 -1.67
CA ARG A 42 -9.69 -0.52 -0.85
C ARG A 42 -9.87 -0.15 0.63
N THR A 43 -10.94 -0.62 1.25
CA THR A 43 -11.20 -0.44 2.70
C THR A 43 -10.80 -1.64 3.55
N VAL A 44 -10.49 -2.79 2.91
CA VAL A 44 -10.10 -4.03 3.57
C VAL A 44 -8.85 -4.61 2.92
N ILE A 45 -7.81 -4.80 3.74
CA ILE A 45 -6.57 -5.48 3.40
C ILE A 45 -6.28 -6.53 4.48
N ASN A 46 -5.77 -7.70 4.08
CA ASN A 46 -5.35 -8.74 5.02
C ASN A 46 -3.84 -8.67 5.24
N PHE A 47 -3.34 -9.43 6.22
CA PHE A 47 -1.90 -9.46 6.53
C PHE A 47 -1.06 -10.01 5.38
N GLU A 48 -1.57 -10.98 4.62
CA GLU A 48 -0.84 -11.56 3.48
C GLU A 48 -0.54 -10.51 2.39
N HIS A 49 -1.52 -9.67 2.05
CA HIS A 49 -1.29 -8.57 1.10
C HIS A 49 -0.25 -7.57 1.64
N LEU A 50 -0.31 -7.24 2.94
CA LEU A 50 0.68 -6.35 3.55
C LEU A 50 2.09 -6.95 3.50
N SER A 51 2.24 -8.23 3.87
CA SER A 51 3.52 -8.94 3.79
C SER A 51 4.06 -8.99 2.36
N LYS A 52 3.23 -9.34 1.37
CA LYS A 52 3.63 -9.39 -0.04
C LYS A 52 4.05 -8.04 -0.59
N ILE A 53 3.36 -6.96 -0.20
CA ILE A 53 3.74 -5.60 -0.59
C ILE A 53 5.05 -5.20 0.09
N ALA A 54 5.22 -5.52 1.37
CA ALA A 54 6.46 -5.24 2.11
C ALA A 54 7.66 -5.96 1.48
N GLU A 55 7.53 -7.26 1.20
CA GLU A 55 8.57 -8.05 0.52
C GLU A 55 8.89 -7.50 -0.87
N ALA A 56 7.85 -7.22 -1.67
CA ALA A 56 8.02 -6.69 -3.03
C ALA A 56 8.67 -5.31 -3.09
N LEU A 57 8.51 -4.51 -2.04
CA LEU A 57 9.11 -3.20 -1.89
C LEU A 57 10.34 -3.23 -0.97
N GLU A 58 10.82 -4.39 -0.53
CA GLU A 58 11.97 -4.51 0.38
C GLU A 58 11.83 -3.62 1.63
N ILE A 59 10.61 -3.48 2.16
CA ILE A 59 10.30 -2.69 3.34
C ILE A 59 10.33 -3.60 4.57
N THR A 60 11.08 -3.17 5.58
CA THR A 60 11.22 -3.91 6.85
C THR A 60 10.45 -3.26 7.99
N ASP A 61 10.11 -1.96 7.88
CA ASP A 61 9.29 -1.24 8.85
C ASP A 61 7.88 -0.98 8.31
N ILE A 62 6.87 -1.57 8.96
CA ILE A 62 5.46 -1.39 8.58
C ILE A 62 5.00 0.07 8.60
N ARG A 63 5.66 0.94 9.38
CA ARG A 63 5.36 2.37 9.45
C ARG A 63 5.69 3.10 8.14
N GLU A 64 6.49 2.52 7.26
CA GLU A 64 6.70 3.03 5.91
C GLU A 64 5.46 2.78 5.03
N LEU A 65 4.72 1.70 5.27
CA LEU A 65 3.54 1.31 4.48
C LEU A 65 2.22 1.85 5.03
N ILE A 66 2.10 1.99 6.34
CA ILE A 66 0.84 2.29 7.03
C ILE A 66 0.98 3.54 7.88
N ASP A 67 -0.07 4.37 7.89
CA ASP A 67 -0.18 5.53 8.76
C ASP A 67 -1.62 5.73 9.27
N PHE A 68 -1.79 6.68 10.20
CA PHE A 68 -3.10 7.19 10.59
C PHE A 68 -3.28 8.63 10.09
N GLU A 69 -4.38 8.87 9.39
CA GLU A 69 -4.84 10.20 9.01
C GLU A 69 -5.89 10.68 10.02
N ASN A 70 -5.69 11.87 10.59
CA ASN A 70 -6.65 12.48 11.50
C ASN A 70 -7.71 13.26 10.69
N ARG A 71 -8.97 12.83 10.75
CA ARG A 71 -10.11 13.47 10.05
C ARG A 71 -10.79 14.58 10.85
N SER A 72 -10.30 14.90 12.05
CA SER A 72 -10.82 15.97 12.92
C SER A 72 -10.04 17.29 12.79
N LYS A 73 -9.15 17.40 11.80
CA LYS A 73 -8.42 18.61 11.45
C LYS A 73 -8.93 19.21 10.15
#